data_AF-A0A930WIG1-F1
#
_entry.id   AF-A0A930WIG1-F1
#
_cell.length_a   1.000
_cell.length_b   1.000
_cell.length_c   1.000
_cell.angle_alpha   90.00
_cell.angle_beta   90.00
_cell.angle_gamma   90.00
#
_symmetry.space_group_name_H-M   'P 1'
#
loop_
_entity.id
_entity.type
_entity.pdbx_description
1 polymer ?
#
loop_
_entity_poly.entity_id
_entity_poly.type
_entity_poly.pdbx_seq_one_letter_code
_entity_poly.pdbx_strand_id
1 'polypeptide(L)'
;MSEVTILHINDMHSNFHSIKTQTRFMTERRAQLEKEGQKVFGIDLGDLIDRVHPLVEAEDGKIAARVLNEEQIDFATLGNNEGTAYTPLELEAAYEGRQFEVIISNVKWATTGEVPPFAKEVHFETVDDCSITFIGLTASYPESYGPNGYLIEEPMDALKRLVPTLAADGHQIVLLSHLGIEMDHLIAETYPEIQVILGAHTHHFFEEGKWVNQTLLTGGFKYGAYIGELHLKTEGSRLIPISDKMIAVEDLKEDSTIDEGEALRQEGIALLKEEVVLPHIPAYSVKELALLSLEAMTRQTGVSVAFTYTGLFVVPFKEGPLTKFDLHECMPHPIHLNKSRFRVSDFKQLLQIFEEQQPELLEKAIRGYGFRGKLFGEILYTGFQLASGEVVVDGKGLADDEFITFVCPDHMRFVPFFPIIEEKGDNEIIYPDLLRTIIEKELVFKERKNHD
;
A
#
# COMPACT_ATOMS: atom_id res chain seq x y z
N MET A 1 32.71 -22.37 -6.99
CA MET A 1 31.39 -22.64 -7.58
C MET A 1 30.53 -22.97 -6.39
N SER A 2 29.78 -21.99 -5.93
CA SER A 2 28.91 -22.10 -4.77
C SER A 2 27.47 -22.05 -5.24
N GLU A 3 26.62 -22.82 -4.57
CA GLU A 3 25.18 -22.76 -4.74
C GLU A 3 24.66 -21.63 -3.85
N VAL A 4 23.80 -20.80 -4.44
CA VAL A 4 23.14 -19.69 -3.76
C VAL A 4 21.65 -19.89 -3.91
N THR A 5 20.91 -19.86 -2.81
CA THR A 5 19.45 -19.96 -2.84
C THR A 5 18.83 -18.70 -2.23
N ILE A 6 17.80 -18.18 -2.89
CA ILE A 6 16.98 -17.09 -2.38
C ILE A 6 15.61 -17.67 -2.03
N LEU A 7 15.24 -17.60 -0.76
CA LEU A 7 13.88 -17.85 -0.29
C LEU A 7 13.15 -16.51 -0.28
N HIS A 8 12.05 -16.38 -1.02
CA HIS A 8 11.36 -15.10 -1.17
C HIS A 8 9.85 -15.16 -0.98
N ILE A 9 9.31 -14.07 -0.43
CA ILE A 9 7.89 -13.82 -0.21
C ILE A 9 7.52 -12.41 -0.67
N ASN A 10 6.24 -12.16 -0.92
CA ASN A 10 5.75 -10.87 -1.39
C ASN A 10 4.26 -10.66 -1.07
N ASP A 11 3.83 -9.39 -1.06
CA ASP A 11 2.43 -9.00 -1.06
C ASP A 11 1.61 -9.70 0.03
N MET A 12 2.13 -9.74 1.25
CA MET A 12 1.43 -10.35 2.37
C MET A 12 0.14 -9.60 2.71
N HIS A 13 0.12 -8.26 2.57
CA HIS A 13 -1.03 -7.38 2.84
C HIS A 13 -1.69 -7.68 4.19
N SER A 14 -0.87 -7.94 5.21
CA SER A 14 -1.29 -8.34 6.57
C SER A 14 -2.16 -9.59 6.64
N ASN A 15 -2.05 -10.47 5.65
CA ASN A 15 -2.67 -11.78 5.68
C ASN A 15 -1.79 -12.74 6.50
N PHE A 16 -1.99 -12.74 7.81
CA PHE A 16 -1.17 -13.53 8.74
C PHE A 16 -1.67 -14.96 8.97
N HIS A 17 -2.69 -15.43 8.25
CA HIS A 17 -3.26 -16.77 8.45
C HIS A 17 -2.25 -17.90 8.27
N SER A 18 -1.27 -17.73 7.37
CA SER A 18 -0.23 -18.71 7.10
C SER A 18 1.12 -18.41 7.76
N ILE A 19 1.21 -17.35 8.59
CA ILE A 19 2.50 -16.82 9.03
C ILE A 19 3.37 -17.87 9.73
N LYS A 20 2.80 -18.65 10.66
CA LYS A 20 3.50 -19.73 11.34
C LYS A 20 4.07 -20.78 10.40
N THR A 21 3.28 -21.18 9.40
CA THR A 21 3.68 -22.18 8.41
C THR A 21 4.83 -21.64 7.57
N GLN A 22 4.74 -20.36 7.17
CA GLN A 22 5.80 -19.69 6.44
C GLN A 22 7.08 -19.59 7.26
N THR A 23 7.01 -19.04 8.47
CA THR A 23 8.14 -18.92 9.40
C THR A 23 8.83 -20.25 9.63
N ARG A 24 8.07 -21.31 9.94
CA ARG A 24 8.65 -22.66 10.12
C ARG A 24 9.36 -23.12 8.85
N PHE A 25 8.70 -23.03 7.70
CA PHE A 25 9.30 -23.48 6.44
C PHE A 25 10.56 -22.68 6.09
N MET A 26 10.51 -21.35 6.14
CA MET A 26 11.64 -20.46 5.85
C MET A 26 12.86 -20.83 6.71
N THR A 27 12.66 -20.95 8.02
CA THR A 27 13.75 -21.23 8.97
C THR A 27 14.31 -22.65 8.84
N GLU A 28 13.45 -23.67 8.70
CA GLU A 28 13.87 -25.06 8.54
C GLU A 28 14.54 -25.30 7.18
N ARG A 29 13.96 -24.75 6.10
CA ARG A 29 14.50 -24.88 4.74
C ARG A 29 15.84 -24.18 4.61
N ARG A 30 15.97 -22.98 5.18
CA ARG A 30 17.25 -22.28 5.29
C ARG A 30 18.30 -23.13 5.99
N ALA A 31 18.01 -23.61 7.20
CA ALA A 31 18.95 -24.41 7.97
C ALA A 31 19.36 -25.71 7.24
N GLN A 32 18.44 -26.32 6.50
CA GLN A 32 18.73 -27.47 5.65
C GLN A 32 19.71 -27.12 4.53
N LEU A 33 19.41 -26.10 3.74
CA LEU A 33 20.22 -25.68 2.59
C LEU A 33 21.63 -25.23 3.02
N GLU A 34 21.73 -24.51 4.13
CA GLU A 34 23.02 -24.10 4.70
C GLU A 34 23.85 -25.30 5.18
N LYS A 35 23.21 -26.33 5.74
CA LYS A 35 23.87 -27.60 6.11
C LYS A 35 24.34 -28.38 4.87
N GLU A 36 23.65 -28.25 3.75
CA GLU A 36 24.05 -28.76 2.44
C GLU A 36 25.20 -27.95 1.81
N GLY A 37 25.60 -26.83 2.45
CA GLY A 37 26.73 -26.00 2.06
C GLY A 37 26.36 -24.84 1.13
N GLN A 38 25.07 -24.54 0.98
CA GLN A 38 24.60 -23.42 0.16
C GLN A 38 24.65 -22.10 0.95
N LYS A 39 24.83 -20.99 0.24
CA LYS A 39 24.57 -19.65 0.77
C LYS A 39 23.08 -19.34 0.59
N VAL A 40 22.38 -18.95 1.66
CA VAL A 40 20.94 -18.68 1.61
C VAL A 40 20.64 -17.24 1.98
N PHE A 41 19.76 -16.60 1.21
CA PHE A 41 19.16 -15.31 1.52
C PHE A 41 17.65 -15.45 1.67
N GLY A 42 17.07 -14.91 2.75
CA GLY A 42 15.64 -14.68 2.90
C GLY A 42 15.28 -13.27 2.43
N ILE A 43 14.27 -13.13 1.58
CA ILE A 43 13.90 -11.85 0.97
C ILE A 43 12.40 -11.59 1.04
N ASP A 44 12.01 -10.40 1.50
CA ASP A 44 10.65 -9.89 1.38
C ASP A 44 10.56 -8.80 0.29
N LEU A 45 9.55 -8.90 -0.58
CA LEU A 45 9.39 -8.00 -1.71
C LEU A 45 8.39 -6.86 -1.46
N GLY A 46 8.01 -6.59 -0.20
CA GLY A 46 7.16 -5.46 0.17
C GLY A 46 5.65 -5.73 0.10
N ASP A 47 4.86 -4.70 0.43
CA ASP A 47 3.43 -4.78 0.75
C ASP A 47 3.17 -5.81 1.86
N LEU A 48 3.95 -5.74 2.94
CA LEU A 48 3.81 -6.62 4.10
C LEU A 48 2.63 -6.20 4.97
N ILE A 49 2.55 -4.89 5.26
CA ILE A 49 1.61 -4.31 6.22
C ILE A 49 0.52 -3.51 5.51
N ASP A 50 -0.72 -3.66 5.97
CA ASP A 50 -1.91 -2.94 5.52
C ASP A 50 -2.80 -2.61 6.72
N ARG A 51 -3.14 -1.32 6.86
CA ARG A 51 -3.98 -0.76 7.93
C ARG A 51 -5.38 -1.35 7.98
N VAL A 52 -5.80 -2.15 6.98
CA VAL A 52 -7.03 -2.97 7.08
C VAL A 52 -6.97 -3.97 8.23
N HIS A 53 -5.79 -4.45 8.63
CA HIS A 53 -5.68 -5.44 9.70
C HIS A 53 -5.73 -4.75 11.08
N PRO A 54 -6.62 -5.13 12.00
CA PRO A 54 -6.80 -4.45 13.29
C PRO A 54 -5.51 -4.29 14.11
N LEU A 55 -4.64 -5.31 14.14
CA LEU A 55 -3.39 -5.23 14.89
C LEU A 55 -2.38 -4.27 14.25
N VAL A 56 -2.36 -4.23 12.91
CA VAL A 56 -1.49 -3.32 12.16
C VAL A 56 -1.93 -1.88 12.35
N GLU A 57 -3.24 -1.64 12.41
CA GLU A 57 -3.78 -0.33 12.79
C GLU A 57 -3.47 0.04 14.24
N ALA A 58 -3.69 -0.88 15.18
CA ALA A 58 -3.50 -0.64 16.62
C ALA A 58 -2.06 -0.28 16.99
N GLU A 59 -1.09 -0.86 16.28
CA GLU A 59 0.33 -0.73 16.59
C GLU A 59 1.12 0.04 15.53
N ASP A 60 0.43 0.70 14.59
CA ASP A 60 1.05 1.43 13.46
C ASP A 60 2.09 0.58 12.70
N GLY A 61 1.77 -0.69 12.43
CA GLY A 61 2.59 -1.56 11.60
C GLY A 61 3.81 -2.20 12.27
N LYS A 62 4.03 -2.01 13.58
CA LYS A 62 5.19 -2.59 14.32
C LYS A 62 5.33 -4.12 14.22
N ILE A 63 4.28 -4.83 13.85
CA ILE A 63 4.35 -6.27 13.55
C ILE A 63 5.30 -6.59 12.39
N ALA A 64 5.56 -5.64 11.47
CA ALA A 64 6.41 -5.83 10.30
C ALA A 64 7.80 -6.35 10.69
N ALA A 65 8.52 -5.64 11.57
CA ALA A 65 9.85 -6.04 12.00
C ALA A 65 9.84 -7.38 12.74
N ARG A 66 8.82 -7.64 13.56
CA ARG A 66 8.68 -8.91 14.30
C ARG A 66 8.60 -10.09 13.33
N VAL A 67 7.68 -10.03 12.37
CA VAL A 67 7.45 -11.10 11.39
C VAL A 67 8.72 -11.40 10.59
N LEU A 68 9.32 -10.37 9.99
CA LEU A 68 10.48 -10.55 9.12
C LEU A 68 11.72 -11.04 9.90
N ASN A 69 11.87 -10.63 11.17
CA ASN A 69 12.93 -11.17 12.04
C ASN A 69 12.70 -12.66 12.35
N GLU A 70 11.47 -13.06 12.65
CA GLU A 70 11.12 -14.46 12.96
C GLU A 70 11.30 -15.38 11.75
N GLU A 71 10.97 -14.89 10.56
CA GLU A 71 11.19 -15.59 9.28
C GLU A 71 12.66 -15.61 8.84
N GLN A 72 13.55 -14.93 9.57
CA GLN A 72 14.96 -14.77 9.25
C GLN A 72 15.16 -14.16 7.85
N ILE A 73 14.40 -13.10 7.53
CA ILE A 73 14.65 -12.32 6.33
C ILE A 73 16.00 -11.59 6.47
N ASP A 74 16.77 -11.52 5.40
CA ASP A 74 18.01 -10.74 5.33
C ASP A 74 17.77 -9.39 4.66
N PHE A 75 16.97 -9.39 3.59
CA PHE A 75 16.70 -8.20 2.78
C PHE A 75 15.21 -8.00 2.58
N ALA A 76 14.75 -6.76 2.70
CA ALA A 76 13.40 -6.37 2.33
C ALA A 76 13.43 -5.19 1.38
N THR A 77 12.53 -5.11 0.39
CA THR A 77 12.20 -3.84 -0.26
C THR A 77 10.88 -3.31 0.29
N LEU A 78 10.49 -2.12 -0.14
CA LEU A 78 9.21 -1.52 0.22
C LEU A 78 8.20 -1.73 -0.89
N GLY A 79 6.98 -2.10 -0.52
CA GLY A 79 5.85 -2.03 -1.43
C GLY A 79 5.31 -0.61 -1.52
N ASN A 80 4.34 -0.42 -2.40
CA ASN A 80 3.73 0.91 -2.51
C ASN A 80 2.92 1.24 -1.26
N ASN A 81 2.34 0.23 -0.60
CA ASN A 81 1.46 0.45 0.54
C ASN A 81 2.23 1.07 1.72
N GLU A 82 3.47 0.63 1.97
CA GLU A 82 4.34 1.23 2.98
C GLU A 82 4.56 2.74 2.75
N GLY A 83 4.76 3.16 1.50
CA GLY A 83 5.00 4.57 1.14
C GLY A 83 3.73 5.42 1.00
N THR A 84 2.57 4.82 0.72
CA THR A 84 1.30 5.56 0.56
C THR A 84 0.45 5.63 1.82
N ALA A 85 0.57 4.65 2.75
CA ALA A 85 -0.28 4.54 3.94
C ALA A 85 0.42 4.95 5.25
N TYR A 86 1.74 5.13 5.24
CA TYR A 86 2.54 5.50 6.41
C TYR A 86 3.42 6.71 6.09
N THR A 87 3.43 7.70 6.97
CA THR A 87 4.39 8.79 6.91
C THR A 87 5.83 8.28 7.12
N PRO A 88 6.86 9.03 6.72
CA PRO A 88 8.26 8.65 6.93
C PRO A 88 8.60 8.19 8.34
N LEU A 89 8.04 8.85 9.37
CA LEU A 89 8.30 8.55 10.78
C LEU A 89 7.53 7.32 11.26
N GLU A 90 6.28 7.14 10.82
CA GLU A 90 5.50 5.94 11.14
C GLU A 90 6.16 4.70 10.53
N LEU A 91 6.62 4.79 9.28
CA LEU A 91 7.27 3.68 8.62
C LEU A 91 8.63 3.34 9.27
N GLU A 92 9.42 4.35 9.65
CA GLU A 92 10.65 4.12 10.42
C GLU A 92 10.36 3.40 11.74
N ALA A 93 9.30 3.78 12.46
CA ALA A 93 8.87 3.15 13.70
C ALA A 93 8.35 1.72 13.50
N ALA A 94 7.64 1.44 12.40
CA ALA A 94 7.16 0.11 12.05
C ALA A 94 8.32 -0.90 11.85
N TYR A 95 9.47 -0.41 11.40
CA TYR A 95 10.70 -1.18 11.17
C TYR A 95 11.73 -1.05 12.32
N GLU A 96 11.33 -0.53 13.47
CA GLU A 96 12.18 -0.48 14.67
C GLU A 96 12.52 -1.90 15.16
N GLY A 97 13.78 -2.15 15.54
CA GLY A 97 14.23 -3.47 16.01
C GLY A 97 14.44 -4.51 14.90
N ARG A 98 14.38 -4.12 13.61
CA ARG A 98 14.71 -5.00 12.48
C ARG A 98 16.12 -5.59 12.58
N GLN A 99 16.27 -6.83 12.13
CA GLN A 99 17.53 -7.58 12.01
C GLN A 99 17.95 -7.80 10.55
N PHE A 100 17.19 -7.21 9.63
CA PHE A 100 17.37 -7.26 8.18
C PHE A 100 17.66 -5.87 7.63
N GLU A 101 18.12 -5.83 6.38
CA GLU A 101 18.35 -4.58 5.65
C GLU A 101 17.18 -4.25 4.74
N VAL A 102 16.67 -3.03 4.84
CA VAL A 102 15.71 -2.50 3.86
C VAL A 102 16.50 -1.89 2.70
N ILE A 103 16.21 -2.31 1.48
CA ILE A 103 16.85 -1.84 0.26
C ILE A 103 15.81 -1.09 -0.57
N ILE A 104 16.02 0.21 -0.79
CA ILE A 104 15.12 1.01 -1.62
C ILE A 104 15.91 2.11 -2.33
N SER A 105 15.90 2.07 -3.65
CA SER A 105 16.76 2.89 -4.51
C SER A 105 16.05 4.11 -5.11
N ASN A 106 14.71 4.12 -5.08
CA ASN A 106 13.91 5.19 -5.67
C ASN A 106 13.03 5.96 -4.66
N VAL A 107 13.15 5.70 -3.35
CA VAL A 107 12.44 6.45 -2.30
C VAL A 107 13.42 7.22 -1.43
N LYS A 108 13.12 8.49 -1.17
CA LYS A 108 13.88 9.38 -0.29
C LYS A 108 12.93 10.14 0.63
N TRP A 109 13.43 10.62 1.77
CA TRP A 109 12.68 11.54 2.61
C TRP A 109 12.67 12.94 1.99
N ALA A 110 11.50 13.55 1.86
CA ALA A 110 11.40 14.88 1.26
C ALA A 110 12.08 15.98 2.09
N THR A 111 12.16 15.78 3.40
CA THR A 111 12.79 16.73 4.33
C THR A 111 14.31 16.80 4.20
N THR A 112 14.96 15.70 3.80
CA THR A 112 16.43 15.61 3.70
C THR A 112 16.93 15.47 2.28
N GLY A 113 16.12 14.94 1.35
CA GLY A 113 16.56 14.55 0.02
C GLY A 113 17.43 13.30 0.00
N GLU A 114 17.46 12.54 1.09
CA GLU A 114 18.31 11.35 1.28
C GLU A 114 17.46 10.08 1.40
N VAL A 115 18.10 8.93 1.18
CA VAL A 115 17.49 7.61 1.43
C VAL A 115 17.06 7.52 2.90
N PRO A 116 15.91 6.87 3.22
CA PRO A 116 15.46 6.72 4.60
C PRO A 116 16.59 6.17 5.49
N PRO A 117 16.81 6.71 6.71
CA PRO A 117 17.90 6.28 7.59
C PRO A 117 17.86 4.78 7.94
N PHE A 118 16.67 4.18 7.88
CA PHE A 118 16.47 2.77 8.15
C PHE A 118 16.75 1.86 6.94
N ALA A 119 17.01 2.43 5.77
CA ALA A 119 17.22 1.72 4.51
C ALA A 119 18.59 2.05 3.88
N LYS A 120 18.99 1.25 2.89
CA LYS A 120 20.12 1.51 2.01
C LYS A 120 19.64 1.72 0.57
N GLU A 121 20.34 2.55 -0.18
CA GLU A 121 20.03 2.71 -1.61
C GLU A 121 20.29 1.42 -2.38
N VAL A 122 21.39 0.74 -2.06
CA VAL A 122 21.88 -0.46 -2.72
C VAL A 122 22.60 -1.31 -1.67
N HIS A 123 22.50 -2.62 -1.75
CA HIS A 123 23.27 -3.54 -0.91
C HIS A 123 24.25 -4.39 -1.72
N PHE A 124 25.40 -4.71 -1.13
CA PHE A 124 26.47 -5.47 -1.77
C PHE A 124 26.79 -6.72 -0.96
N GLU A 125 26.88 -7.85 -1.65
CA GLU A 125 27.30 -9.14 -1.10
C GLU A 125 28.41 -9.75 -1.94
N THR A 126 29.17 -10.66 -1.35
CA THR A 126 30.19 -11.41 -2.07
C THR A 126 30.07 -12.90 -1.75
N VAL A 127 29.96 -13.72 -2.78
CA VAL A 127 29.94 -15.18 -2.68
C VAL A 127 31.05 -15.73 -3.58
N ASP A 128 32.07 -16.35 -2.99
CA ASP A 128 33.34 -16.65 -3.65
C ASP A 128 33.95 -15.39 -4.30
N ASP A 129 34.18 -15.42 -5.62
CA ASP A 129 34.70 -14.30 -6.43
C ASP A 129 33.57 -13.47 -7.10
N CYS A 130 32.31 -13.82 -6.83
CA CYS A 130 31.13 -13.17 -7.43
C CYS A 130 30.65 -12.06 -6.50
N SER A 131 30.74 -10.80 -6.97
CA SER A 131 30.14 -9.66 -6.28
C SER A 131 28.70 -9.49 -6.74
N ILE A 132 27.77 -9.59 -5.81
CA ILE A 132 26.32 -9.49 -6.06
C ILE A 132 25.83 -8.17 -5.48
N THR A 133 24.98 -7.49 -6.23
CA THR A 133 24.36 -6.23 -5.83
C THR A 133 22.85 -6.36 -5.88
N PHE A 134 22.21 -5.93 -4.79
CA PHE A 134 20.76 -5.90 -4.66
C PHE A 134 20.27 -4.45 -4.77
N ILE A 135 19.34 -4.23 -5.69
CA ILE A 135 18.63 -2.98 -5.92
C ILE A 135 17.18 -3.21 -5.52
N GLY A 136 16.55 -2.29 -4.79
CA GLY A 136 15.14 -2.38 -4.42
C GLY A 136 14.35 -1.24 -5.04
N LEU A 137 13.22 -1.52 -5.69
CA LEU A 137 12.38 -0.49 -6.30
C LEU A 137 10.91 -0.71 -5.96
N THR A 138 10.19 0.40 -5.81
CA THR A 138 8.74 0.40 -5.58
C THR A 138 8.01 1.26 -6.62
N ALA A 139 6.73 0.95 -6.87
CA ALA A 139 5.93 1.63 -7.87
C ALA A 139 5.83 3.13 -7.58
N SER A 140 6.02 3.95 -8.61
CA SER A 140 6.07 5.42 -8.46
C SER A 140 4.66 6.01 -8.48
N TYR A 141 4.22 6.53 -7.32
CA TYR A 141 3.00 7.31 -7.17
C TYR A 141 3.29 8.72 -6.62
N PRO A 142 3.89 9.64 -7.39
CA PRO A 142 4.37 10.94 -6.90
C PRO A 142 3.32 11.77 -6.16
N GLU A 143 2.06 11.65 -6.57
CA GLU A 143 0.93 12.40 -6.02
C GLU A 143 0.43 11.86 -4.67
N SER A 144 0.82 10.64 -4.30
CA SER A 144 0.62 10.10 -2.95
C SER A 144 1.90 10.26 -2.12
N TYR A 145 3.06 9.92 -2.69
CA TYR A 145 4.35 9.98 -1.98
C TYR A 145 4.74 11.41 -1.60
N GLY A 146 4.60 12.37 -2.52
CA GLY A 146 4.97 13.77 -2.32
C GLY A 146 4.23 14.39 -1.13
N PRO A 147 2.88 14.43 -1.15
CA PRO A 147 2.09 14.91 -0.02
C PRO A 147 2.31 14.14 1.29
N ASN A 148 2.66 12.85 1.22
CA ASN A 148 2.98 12.04 2.40
C ASN A 148 4.41 12.28 2.96
N GLY A 149 5.22 13.13 2.31
CA GLY A 149 6.55 13.51 2.80
C GLY A 149 7.71 12.71 2.23
N TYR A 150 7.51 12.02 1.10
CA TYR A 150 8.56 11.32 0.36
C TYR A 150 8.90 12.01 -0.96
N LEU A 151 10.11 11.76 -1.46
CA LEU A 151 10.46 11.96 -2.86
C LEU A 151 10.58 10.58 -3.49
N ILE A 152 9.81 10.35 -4.55
CA ILE A 152 9.82 9.11 -5.32
C ILE A 152 10.42 9.40 -6.70
N GLU A 153 11.47 8.67 -7.06
CA GLU A 153 12.11 8.70 -8.38
C GLU A 153 11.42 7.67 -9.30
N GLU A 154 11.29 8.02 -10.58
CA GLU A 154 10.78 7.07 -11.57
C GLU A 154 11.71 5.84 -11.66
N PRO A 155 11.18 4.60 -11.63
CA PRO A 155 12.01 3.39 -11.53
C PRO A 155 13.05 3.26 -12.64
N MET A 156 12.69 3.62 -13.87
CA MET A 156 13.61 3.57 -15.02
C MET A 156 14.74 4.59 -14.93
N ASP A 157 14.51 5.75 -14.29
CA ASP A 157 15.54 6.75 -14.06
C ASP A 157 16.52 6.30 -12.97
N ALA A 158 16.02 5.68 -11.89
CA ALA A 158 16.86 5.06 -10.86
C ALA A 158 17.75 3.96 -11.47
N LEU A 159 17.20 3.08 -12.31
CA LEU A 159 17.96 2.03 -13.00
C LEU A 159 19.00 2.60 -13.96
N LYS A 160 18.64 3.63 -14.73
CA LYS A 160 19.55 4.31 -15.66
C LYS A 160 20.77 4.89 -14.95
N ARG A 161 20.60 5.35 -13.71
CA ARG A 161 21.65 5.88 -12.85
C ARG A 161 22.53 4.79 -12.24
N LEU A 162 21.94 3.68 -11.82
CA LEU A 162 22.61 2.64 -11.03
C LEU A 162 23.23 1.52 -11.89
N VAL A 163 22.45 0.92 -12.78
CA VAL A 163 22.82 -0.32 -13.50
C VAL A 163 24.12 -0.18 -14.30
N PRO A 164 24.34 0.87 -15.12
CA PRO A 164 25.56 0.96 -15.93
C PRO A 164 26.85 1.03 -15.10
N THR A 165 26.82 1.73 -13.97
CA THR A 165 27.97 1.88 -13.07
C THR A 165 28.25 0.57 -12.36
N LEU A 166 27.22 -0.05 -11.78
CA LEU A 166 27.36 -1.32 -11.06
C LEU A 166 27.88 -2.44 -11.97
N ALA A 167 27.36 -2.52 -13.20
CA ALA A 167 27.82 -3.49 -14.17
C ALA A 167 29.26 -3.23 -14.64
N ALA A 168 29.64 -1.96 -14.84
CA ALA A 168 31.01 -1.59 -15.21
C ALA A 168 32.04 -1.94 -14.12
N ASP A 169 31.63 -1.86 -12.86
CA ASP A 169 32.44 -2.25 -11.70
C ASP A 169 32.46 -3.78 -11.47
N GLY A 170 31.74 -4.55 -12.31
CA GLY A 170 31.77 -6.01 -12.32
C GLY A 170 30.74 -6.67 -11.39
N HIS A 171 29.80 -5.91 -10.83
CA HIS A 171 28.74 -6.45 -9.98
C HIS A 171 27.70 -7.22 -10.81
N GLN A 172 27.17 -8.30 -10.22
CA GLN A 172 26.03 -9.06 -10.72
C GLN A 172 24.77 -8.55 -10.03
N ILE A 173 23.73 -8.20 -10.78
CA ILE A 173 22.59 -7.42 -10.27
C ILE A 173 21.36 -8.31 -10.09
N VAL A 174 20.80 -8.27 -8.88
CA VAL A 174 19.49 -8.80 -8.51
C VAL A 174 18.58 -7.63 -8.17
N LEU A 175 17.42 -7.56 -8.81
CA LEU A 175 16.43 -6.51 -8.56
C LEU A 175 15.29 -7.05 -7.69
N LEU A 176 15.06 -6.42 -6.54
CA LEU A 176 13.87 -6.58 -5.71
C LEU A 176 12.79 -5.62 -6.23
N SER A 177 11.85 -6.12 -7.02
CA SER A 177 10.92 -5.29 -7.78
C SER A 177 9.50 -5.35 -7.23
N HIS A 178 9.06 -4.25 -6.64
CA HIS A 178 7.66 -3.98 -6.34
C HIS A 178 7.04 -3.06 -7.40
N LEU A 179 7.29 -3.37 -8.68
CA LEU A 179 6.88 -2.53 -9.83
C LEU A 179 5.78 -3.15 -10.68
N GLY A 180 5.59 -4.46 -10.58
CA GLY A 180 4.63 -5.20 -11.36
C GLY A 180 5.17 -5.75 -12.67
N ILE A 181 4.52 -6.83 -13.12
CA ILE A 181 4.94 -7.66 -14.24
C ILE A 181 5.29 -6.90 -15.53
N GLU A 182 4.52 -5.88 -15.91
CA GLU A 182 4.75 -5.15 -17.16
C GLU A 182 6.03 -4.31 -17.10
N MET A 183 6.31 -3.68 -15.95
CA MET A 183 7.54 -2.94 -15.74
C MET A 183 8.74 -3.90 -15.64
N ASP A 184 8.58 -5.04 -14.96
CA ASP A 184 9.62 -6.06 -14.84
C ASP A 184 10.04 -6.61 -16.21
N HIS A 185 9.06 -6.84 -17.10
CA HIS A 185 9.29 -7.21 -18.49
C HIS A 185 10.11 -6.16 -19.24
N LEU A 186 9.69 -4.89 -19.16
CA LEU A 186 10.39 -3.79 -19.80
C LEU A 186 11.84 -3.65 -19.28
N ILE A 187 12.04 -3.80 -17.98
CA ILE A 187 13.35 -3.73 -17.34
C ILE A 187 14.25 -4.85 -17.86
N ALA A 188 13.78 -6.10 -17.90
CA ALA A 188 14.55 -7.23 -18.40
C ALA A 188 14.92 -7.11 -19.89
N GLU A 189 14.08 -6.48 -20.70
CA GLU A 189 14.39 -6.18 -22.10
C GLU A 189 15.41 -5.04 -22.25
N THR A 190 15.37 -4.05 -21.35
CA THR A 190 16.17 -2.83 -21.43
C THR A 190 17.57 -2.99 -20.84
N TYR A 191 17.69 -3.72 -19.72
CA TYR A 191 18.91 -3.82 -18.91
C TYR A 191 19.43 -5.25 -18.88
N PRO A 192 20.19 -5.65 -19.91
CA PRO A 192 20.66 -7.01 -20.00
C PRO A 192 21.63 -7.45 -18.89
N GLU A 193 22.15 -6.48 -18.14
CA GLU A 193 23.05 -6.64 -17.01
C GLU A 193 22.35 -7.17 -15.74
N ILE A 194 21.02 -7.21 -15.70
CA ILE A 194 20.25 -7.73 -14.56
C ILE A 194 20.05 -9.25 -14.73
N GLN A 195 20.51 -10.05 -13.78
CA GLN A 195 20.40 -11.52 -13.84
C GLN A 195 19.02 -12.00 -13.38
N VAL A 196 18.46 -11.37 -12.34
CA VAL A 196 17.20 -11.78 -11.70
C VAL A 196 16.37 -10.56 -11.38
N ILE A 197 15.07 -10.65 -11.63
CA ILE A 197 14.07 -9.73 -11.10
C ILE A 197 13.12 -10.53 -10.21
N LEU A 198 13.15 -10.23 -8.92
CA LEU A 198 12.21 -10.77 -7.94
C LEU A 198 10.95 -9.89 -7.95
N GLY A 199 9.90 -10.32 -8.65
CA GLY A 199 8.73 -9.50 -8.98
C GLY A 199 7.55 -9.63 -8.00
N ALA A 200 6.88 -8.50 -7.75
CA ALA A 200 5.74 -8.37 -6.84
C ALA A 200 4.65 -7.40 -7.41
N HIS A 201 3.82 -6.80 -6.56
CA HIS A 201 2.84 -5.72 -6.86
C HIS A 201 1.58 -6.15 -7.63
N THR A 202 1.72 -6.75 -8.81
CA THR A 202 0.56 -7.13 -9.64
C THR A 202 -0.05 -8.47 -9.28
N HIS A 203 0.45 -9.11 -8.21
CA HIS A 203 0.02 -10.43 -7.73
C HIS A 203 0.06 -11.49 -8.83
N HIS A 204 1.03 -11.38 -9.73
CA HIS A 204 1.24 -12.35 -10.78
C HIS A 204 1.92 -13.60 -10.21
N PHE A 205 1.77 -14.72 -10.91
CA PHE A 205 2.27 -16.01 -10.46
C PHE A 205 3.08 -16.69 -11.57
N PHE A 206 4.30 -17.10 -11.23
CA PHE A 206 5.15 -17.94 -12.07
C PHE A 206 5.61 -19.17 -11.28
N GLU A 207 5.04 -20.34 -11.59
CA GLU A 207 5.34 -21.58 -10.86
C GLU A 207 6.83 -21.95 -10.87
N GLU A 208 7.51 -21.75 -12.01
CA GLU A 208 8.93 -22.08 -12.22
C GLU A 208 9.76 -20.85 -12.65
N GLY A 209 9.27 -19.64 -12.37
CA GLY A 209 9.81 -18.40 -12.91
C GLY A 209 9.53 -18.20 -14.42
N LYS A 210 9.96 -17.06 -14.96
CA LYS A 210 9.80 -16.71 -16.37
C LYS A 210 11.06 -16.09 -16.95
N TRP A 211 11.58 -16.67 -18.03
CA TRP A 211 12.72 -16.10 -18.75
C TRP A 211 12.28 -14.98 -19.69
N VAL A 212 12.94 -13.84 -19.59
CA VAL A 212 12.87 -12.74 -20.55
C VAL A 212 14.31 -12.48 -21.01
N ASN A 213 14.60 -12.89 -22.25
CA ASN A 213 15.97 -12.97 -22.75
C ASN A 213 16.87 -13.79 -21.79
N GLN A 214 17.84 -13.16 -21.12
CA GLN A 214 18.77 -13.78 -20.17
C GLN A 214 18.45 -13.48 -18.69
N THR A 215 17.36 -12.77 -18.42
CA THR A 215 16.94 -12.42 -17.06
C THR A 215 15.82 -13.36 -16.62
N LEU A 216 15.93 -13.88 -15.39
CA LEU A 216 14.88 -14.70 -14.77
C LEU A 216 13.98 -13.82 -13.91
N LEU A 217 12.69 -13.78 -14.22
CA LEU A 217 11.65 -13.11 -13.44
C LEU A 217 10.98 -14.13 -12.51
N THR A 218 10.69 -13.74 -11.28
CA THR A 218 9.88 -14.52 -10.33
C THR A 218 8.56 -13.80 -10.04
N GLY A 219 7.59 -14.51 -9.45
CA GLY A 219 6.32 -13.92 -9.03
C GLY A 219 5.56 -14.87 -8.09
N GLY A 220 5.44 -14.49 -6.82
CA GLY A 220 4.93 -15.34 -5.73
C GLY A 220 3.45 -15.17 -5.40
N PHE A 221 2.65 -14.60 -6.31
CA PHE A 221 1.24 -14.29 -6.08
C PHE A 221 1.06 -13.28 -4.92
N LYS A 222 0.38 -13.64 -3.83
CA LYS A 222 0.10 -12.77 -2.67
C LYS A 222 -0.34 -13.55 -1.43
N TYR A 223 -0.50 -12.82 -0.33
CA TYR A 223 -1.10 -13.26 0.93
C TYR A 223 -0.40 -14.46 1.57
N GLY A 224 0.91 -14.59 1.33
CA GLY A 224 1.68 -15.71 1.86
C GLY A 224 1.18 -17.07 1.37
N ALA A 225 0.63 -17.10 0.16
CA ALA A 225 0.14 -18.32 -0.46
C ALA A 225 1.29 -19.21 -0.97
N TYR A 226 2.42 -18.60 -1.32
CA TYR A 226 3.60 -19.27 -1.84
C TYR A 226 4.87 -18.72 -1.21
N ILE A 227 5.87 -19.59 -1.11
CA ILE A 227 7.26 -19.23 -0.83
C ILE A 227 8.06 -19.62 -2.07
N GLY A 228 8.78 -18.66 -2.64
CA GLY A 228 9.66 -18.92 -3.77
C GLY A 228 11.01 -19.45 -3.31
N GLU A 229 11.52 -20.48 -3.98
CA GLU A 229 12.85 -21.03 -3.78
C GLU A 229 13.65 -20.92 -5.08
N LEU A 230 14.39 -19.81 -5.20
CA LEU A 230 15.19 -19.48 -6.37
C LEU A 230 16.60 -20.01 -6.21
N HIS A 231 16.99 -20.92 -7.12
CA HIS A 231 18.32 -21.49 -7.18
C HIS A 231 19.20 -20.74 -8.17
N LEU A 232 20.37 -20.33 -7.68
CA LEU A 232 21.42 -19.62 -8.40
C LEU A 232 22.76 -20.35 -8.19
N LYS A 233 23.72 -20.06 -9.07
CA LYS A 233 25.08 -20.58 -8.93
C LYS A 233 26.11 -19.50 -9.24
N THR A 234 27.22 -19.52 -8.50
CA THR A 234 28.40 -18.71 -8.85
C THR A 234 29.36 -19.51 -9.72
N GLU A 235 29.82 -18.90 -10.82
CA GLU A 235 30.88 -19.42 -11.69
C GLU A 235 31.93 -18.33 -11.95
N GLY A 236 33.01 -18.34 -11.18
CA GLY A 236 33.96 -17.22 -11.13
C GLY A 236 33.24 -15.96 -10.62
N SER A 237 33.33 -14.87 -11.38
CA SER A 237 32.65 -13.61 -11.08
C SER A 237 31.20 -13.53 -11.57
N ARG A 238 30.64 -14.61 -12.11
CA ARG A 238 29.29 -14.62 -12.70
C ARG A 238 28.27 -15.22 -11.76
N LEU A 239 27.09 -14.61 -11.71
CA LEU A 239 25.89 -15.17 -11.09
C LEU A 239 25.00 -15.77 -12.19
N ILE A 240 24.65 -17.04 -12.05
CA ILE A 240 23.88 -17.77 -13.06
C ILE A 240 22.56 -18.22 -12.42
N PRO A 241 21.41 -17.68 -12.86
CA PRO A 241 20.11 -18.21 -12.46
C PRO A 241 19.90 -19.60 -13.04
N ILE A 242 19.41 -20.52 -12.22
CA ILE A 242 19.17 -21.92 -12.62
C ILE A 242 17.67 -22.16 -12.79
N SER A 243 16.90 -21.93 -11.74
CA SER A 243 15.45 -22.14 -11.71
C SER A 243 14.85 -21.49 -10.48
N ASP A 244 13.59 -21.07 -10.58
CA ASP A 244 12.75 -20.71 -9.43
C ASP A 244 11.70 -21.79 -9.22
N LYS A 245 11.17 -21.91 -8.00
CA LYS A 245 10.04 -22.79 -7.72
C LYS A 245 9.15 -22.16 -6.66
N MET A 246 7.86 -22.06 -6.97
CA MET A 246 6.85 -21.63 -6.01
C MET A 246 6.33 -22.82 -5.19
N ILE A 247 6.57 -22.77 -3.88
CA ILE A 247 6.13 -23.79 -2.94
C ILE A 247 4.83 -23.31 -2.31
N ALA A 248 3.73 -24.02 -2.59
CA ALA A 248 2.42 -23.68 -2.05
C ALA A 248 2.42 -23.89 -0.53
N VAL A 249 2.09 -22.83 0.21
CA VAL A 249 2.07 -22.87 1.68
C VAL A 249 0.94 -23.78 2.19
N GLU A 250 -0.14 -23.96 1.42
CA GLU A 250 -1.19 -24.94 1.70
C GLU A 250 -0.64 -26.37 1.82
N ASP A 251 0.32 -26.74 0.97
CA ASP A 251 0.93 -28.09 0.96
C ASP A 251 1.88 -28.30 2.16
N LEU A 252 2.25 -27.22 2.85
CA LEU A 252 3.13 -27.22 4.01
C LEU A 252 2.36 -27.22 5.33
N LYS A 253 1.04 -27.03 5.31
CA LYS A 253 0.24 -26.94 6.53
C LYS A 253 0.29 -28.25 7.30
N GLU A 254 0.62 -28.15 8.58
CA GLU A 254 0.35 -29.24 9.52
C GLU A 254 -1.09 -29.12 10.02
N ASP A 255 -1.67 -30.24 10.49
CA ASP A 255 -2.94 -30.26 11.21
C ASP A 255 -2.82 -29.50 12.55
N SER A 256 -2.74 -28.17 12.50
CA SER A 256 -2.84 -27.29 13.66
C SER A 256 -4.25 -26.74 13.74
N THR A 257 -4.84 -26.78 14.94
CA THR A 257 -6.18 -26.25 15.19
C THR A 257 -6.20 -24.76 15.52
N ILE A 258 -5.04 -24.09 15.60
CA ILE A 258 -4.90 -22.69 15.99
C ILE A 258 -4.49 -21.86 14.78
N ASP A 259 -5.38 -20.98 14.34
CA ASP A 259 -5.11 -19.95 13.33
C ASP A 259 -4.49 -18.73 14.04
N GLU A 260 -3.16 -18.59 13.91
CA GLU A 260 -2.42 -17.48 14.51
C GLU A 260 -2.81 -16.12 13.90
N GLY A 261 -3.15 -16.09 12.61
CA GLY A 261 -3.68 -14.87 11.97
C GLY A 261 -4.96 -14.40 12.65
N GLU A 262 -5.87 -15.32 12.98
CA GLU A 262 -7.07 -14.99 13.75
C GLU A 262 -6.74 -14.54 15.18
N ALA A 263 -5.73 -15.14 15.84
CA ALA A 263 -5.29 -14.72 17.15
C ALA A 263 -4.74 -13.27 17.14
N LEU A 264 -3.87 -12.94 16.18
CA LEU A 264 -3.35 -11.60 15.94
C LEU A 264 -4.47 -10.61 15.62
N ARG A 265 -5.47 -11.03 14.85
CA ARG A 265 -6.66 -10.21 14.57
C ARG A 265 -7.43 -9.90 15.85
N GLN A 266 -7.67 -10.89 16.70
CA GLN A 266 -8.38 -10.67 17.98
C GLN A 266 -7.59 -9.79 18.95
N GLU A 267 -6.27 -9.93 18.98
CA GLU A 267 -5.38 -9.05 19.76
C GLU A 267 -5.55 -7.59 19.33
N GLY A 268 -5.44 -7.31 18.02
CA GLY A 268 -5.65 -5.97 17.49
C GLY A 268 -7.04 -5.40 17.76
N ILE A 269 -8.08 -6.22 17.66
CA ILE A 269 -9.44 -5.82 18.02
C ILE A 269 -9.53 -5.44 19.50
N ALA A 270 -8.88 -6.20 20.39
CA ALA A 270 -8.88 -5.93 21.82
C ALA A 270 -8.21 -4.57 22.10
N LEU A 271 -7.03 -4.33 21.53
CA LEU A 271 -6.29 -3.06 21.68
C LEU A 271 -7.15 -1.86 21.21
N LEU A 272 -7.70 -1.93 20.00
CA LEU A 272 -8.54 -0.85 19.46
C LEU A 272 -9.85 -0.62 20.24
N LYS A 273 -10.36 -1.63 20.96
CA LYS A 273 -11.54 -1.49 21.84
C LYS A 273 -11.22 -0.84 23.18
N GLU A 274 -10.00 -0.98 23.67
CA GLU A 274 -9.56 -0.31 24.91
C GLU A 274 -9.48 1.22 24.71
N GLU A 275 -9.20 1.66 23.49
CA GLU A 275 -9.18 3.08 23.11
C GLU A 275 -10.58 3.64 22.86
N VAL A 276 -11.22 4.10 23.94
CA VAL A 276 -12.52 4.80 23.87
C VAL A 276 -12.34 6.24 23.40
N VAL A 277 -12.93 6.56 22.25
CA VAL A 277 -12.94 7.92 21.65
C VAL A 277 -14.00 8.79 22.33
N LEU A 278 -15.24 8.28 22.43
CA LEU A 278 -16.35 8.95 23.09
C LEU A 278 -17.10 7.96 23.97
N PRO A 279 -17.54 8.37 25.19
CA PRO A 279 -18.23 7.47 26.11
C PRO A 279 -19.63 7.09 25.62
N HIS A 280 -20.23 7.92 24.76
CA HIS A 280 -21.54 7.66 24.18
C HIS A 280 -21.72 8.44 22.87
N ILE A 281 -22.26 7.76 21.85
CA ILE A 281 -22.77 8.34 20.61
C ILE A 281 -24.18 7.78 20.32
N PRO A 282 -25.04 8.50 19.58
CA PRO A 282 -26.24 7.90 19.03
C PRO A 282 -25.90 6.86 17.95
N ALA A 283 -26.87 6.04 17.57
CA ALA A 283 -26.72 5.18 16.39
C ALA A 283 -26.66 6.05 15.11
N TYR A 284 -25.81 5.66 14.17
CA TYR A 284 -25.73 6.26 12.84
C TYR A 284 -25.88 5.19 11.77
N SER A 285 -26.89 5.33 10.91
CA SER A 285 -26.97 4.58 9.66
C SER A 285 -25.84 4.97 8.72
N VAL A 286 -25.57 4.12 7.72
CA VAL A 286 -24.58 4.39 6.66
C VAL A 286 -24.82 5.73 5.96
N LYS A 287 -26.08 6.10 5.70
CA LYS A 287 -26.41 7.38 5.07
C LYS A 287 -26.12 8.57 5.98
N GLU A 288 -26.42 8.45 7.27
CA GLU A 288 -26.10 9.49 8.26
C GLU A 288 -24.58 9.64 8.45
N LEU A 289 -23.81 8.55 8.39
CA LEU A 289 -22.35 8.60 8.40
C LEU A 289 -21.79 9.29 7.17
N ALA A 290 -22.35 9.02 6.00
CA ALA A 290 -21.94 9.70 4.77
C ALA A 290 -22.22 11.22 4.87
N LEU A 291 -23.38 11.64 5.36
CA LEU A 291 -23.68 13.06 5.61
C LEU A 291 -22.73 13.68 6.65
N LEU A 292 -22.45 12.98 7.75
CA LEU A 292 -21.48 13.39 8.76
C LEU A 292 -20.08 13.57 8.14
N SER A 293 -19.67 12.68 7.23
CA SER A 293 -18.38 12.76 6.56
C SER A 293 -18.25 14.02 5.71
N LEU A 294 -19.32 14.45 5.01
CA LEU A 294 -19.31 15.71 4.26
C LEU A 294 -19.10 16.90 5.19
N GLU A 295 -19.76 16.91 6.35
CA GLU A 295 -19.54 17.95 7.35
C GLU A 295 -18.09 17.92 7.86
N ALA A 296 -17.56 16.74 8.20
CA ALA A 296 -16.20 16.58 8.69
C ALA A 296 -15.15 17.08 7.67
N MET A 297 -15.31 16.68 6.40
CA MET A 297 -14.42 17.07 5.30
C MET A 297 -14.40 18.58 5.05
N THR A 298 -15.58 19.22 5.02
CA THR A 298 -15.68 20.67 4.78
C THR A 298 -15.03 21.48 5.90
N ARG A 299 -15.14 21.05 7.17
CA ARG A 299 -14.49 21.72 8.30
C ARG A 299 -12.99 21.46 8.40
N GLN A 300 -12.55 20.23 8.13
CA GLN A 300 -11.12 19.90 8.10
C GLN A 300 -10.37 20.75 7.06
N THR A 301 -10.99 20.98 5.90
CA THR A 301 -10.35 21.62 4.75
C THR A 301 -10.69 23.10 4.60
N GLY A 302 -11.79 23.57 5.20
CA GLY A 302 -12.34 24.90 4.96
C GLY A 302 -12.99 25.08 3.58
N VAL A 303 -13.10 24.03 2.77
CA VAL A 303 -13.76 24.05 1.46
C VAL A 303 -15.24 23.73 1.64
N SER A 304 -16.13 24.61 1.19
CA SER A 304 -17.58 24.46 1.38
C SER A 304 -18.18 23.28 0.60
N VAL A 305 -17.61 22.94 -0.56
CA VAL A 305 -18.12 21.91 -1.48
C VAL A 305 -17.43 20.58 -1.24
N ALA A 306 -18.21 19.52 -1.01
CA ALA A 306 -17.67 18.18 -0.84
C ALA A 306 -18.56 17.09 -1.46
N PHE A 307 -17.93 15.98 -1.84
CA PHE A 307 -18.58 14.75 -2.31
C PHE A 307 -18.12 13.56 -1.47
N THR A 308 -19.01 12.61 -1.27
CA THR A 308 -18.72 11.32 -0.64
C THR A 308 -19.64 10.27 -1.24
N TYR A 309 -19.50 9.02 -0.81
CA TYR A 309 -20.43 7.96 -1.20
C TYR A 309 -20.61 6.92 -0.09
N THR A 310 -21.77 6.27 -0.06
CA THR A 310 -22.17 5.39 1.07
C THR A 310 -21.30 4.14 1.20
N GLY A 311 -20.69 3.67 0.11
CA GLY A 311 -19.87 2.45 0.10
C GLY A 311 -18.61 2.51 0.97
N LEU A 312 -18.17 3.70 1.38
CA LEU A 312 -17.05 3.90 2.31
C LEU A 312 -17.34 3.37 3.72
N PHE A 313 -18.62 3.28 4.10
CA PHE A 313 -19.06 2.92 5.44
C PHE A 313 -19.57 1.48 5.42
N VAL A 314 -18.70 0.55 5.84
CA VAL A 314 -18.92 -0.89 5.75
C VAL A 314 -19.99 -1.36 6.74
N VAL A 315 -19.99 -0.77 7.94
CA VAL A 315 -20.98 -1.02 8.99
C VAL A 315 -21.48 0.29 9.61
N PRO A 316 -22.74 0.36 10.08
CA PRO A 316 -23.25 1.52 10.82
C PRO A 316 -22.65 1.60 12.22
N PHE A 317 -22.65 2.80 12.83
CA PHE A 317 -22.38 2.94 14.26
C PHE A 317 -23.61 2.60 15.08
N LYS A 318 -23.39 1.91 16.19
CA LYS A 318 -24.42 1.59 17.18
C LYS A 318 -24.43 2.66 18.26
N GLU A 319 -25.59 2.82 18.90
CA GLU A 319 -25.68 3.64 20.11
C GLU A 319 -24.82 3.02 21.22
N GLY A 320 -24.04 3.85 21.91
CA GLY A 320 -23.12 3.41 22.97
C GLY A 320 -21.75 4.05 22.87
N PRO A 321 -20.74 3.51 23.57
CA PRO A 321 -19.37 4.02 23.48
C PRO A 321 -18.83 3.83 22.06
N LEU A 322 -18.07 4.82 21.58
CA LEU A 322 -17.33 4.77 20.33
C LEU A 322 -15.86 4.49 20.64
N THR A 323 -15.33 3.40 20.08
CA THR A 323 -13.93 3.00 20.19
C THR A 323 -13.18 3.20 18.88
N LYS A 324 -11.84 3.11 18.91
CA LYS A 324 -11.03 3.05 17.67
C LYS A 324 -11.41 1.85 16.81
N PHE A 325 -11.82 0.73 17.43
CA PHE A 325 -12.28 -0.44 16.69
C PHE A 325 -13.56 -0.15 15.90
N ASP A 326 -14.53 0.57 16.47
CA ASP A 326 -15.77 0.89 15.77
C ASP A 326 -15.50 1.78 14.54
N LEU A 327 -14.59 2.76 14.66
CA LEU A 327 -14.13 3.59 13.54
C LEU A 327 -13.45 2.75 12.45
N HIS A 328 -12.56 1.84 12.86
CA HIS A 328 -11.82 0.95 11.96
C HIS A 328 -12.73 -0.06 11.25
N GLU A 329 -13.63 -0.72 11.97
CA GLU A 329 -14.59 -1.68 11.39
C GLU A 329 -15.53 -1.00 10.40
N CYS A 330 -15.95 0.24 10.69
CA CYS A 330 -16.77 1.05 9.80
C CYS A 330 -16.03 1.50 8.54
N MET A 331 -14.79 1.96 8.68
CA MET A 331 -13.97 2.52 7.61
C MET A 331 -12.56 1.91 7.61
N PRO A 332 -12.42 0.62 7.23
CA PRO A 332 -11.16 -0.10 7.34
C PRO A 332 -10.16 0.25 6.21
N HIS A 333 -10.48 1.24 5.39
CA HIS A 333 -9.74 1.61 4.19
C HIS A 333 -8.71 2.69 4.54
N PRO A 334 -7.48 2.67 3.99
CA PRO A 334 -6.53 3.78 4.11
C PRO A 334 -6.85 4.89 3.09
N ILE A 335 -8.03 5.50 3.20
CA ILE A 335 -8.53 6.56 2.30
C ILE A 335 -8.25 7.93 2.89
N HIS A 336 -7.62 8.81 2.11
CA HIS A 336 -7.41 10.22 2.43
C HIS A 336 -8.44 11.11 1.74
N LEU A 337 -8.34 12.42 1.97
CA LEU A 337 -9.10 13.39 1.19
C LEU A 337 -8.29 13.83 -0.03
N ASN A 338 -8.97 14.04 -1.15
CA ASN A 338 -8.47 14.74 -2.32
C ASN A 338 -9.19 16.08 -2.45
N LYS A 339 -8.42 17.16 -2.48
CA LYS A 339 -8.89 18.50 -2.84
C LYS A 339 -8.69 18.67 -4.34
N SER A 340 -9.74 19.06 -5.05
CA SER A 340 -9.68 19.26 -6.50
C SER A 340 -10.19 20.65 -6.87
N ARG A 341 -9.47 21.33 -7.76
CA ARG A 341 -9.88 22.63 -8.32
C ARG A 341 -10.21 22.47 -9.81
N PHE A 342 -11.43 22.86 -10.14
CA PHE A 342 -12.07 22.66 -11.45
C PHE A 342 -12.51 23.99 -12.06
N ARG A 343 -12.55 24.08 -13.39
CA ARG A 343 -13.42 25.08 -14.03
C ARG A 343 -14.88 24.71 -13.78
N VAL A 344 -15.75 25.70 -13.63
CA VAL A 344 -17.18 25.46 -13.38
C VAL A 344 -17.82 24.67 -14.53
N SER A 345 -17.39 24.87 -15.78
CA SER A 345 -17.83 24.04 -16.92
C SER A 345 -17.54 22.55 -16.72
N ASP A 346 -16.33 22.21 -16.27
CA ASP A 346 -15.92 20.82 -16.04
C ASP A 346 -16.61 20.25 -14.80
N PHE A 347 -16.88 21.10 -13.79
CA PHE A 347 -17.62 20.70 -12.60
C PHE A 347 -19.07 20.35 -12.95
N LYS A 348 -19.72 21.12 -13.81
CA LYS A 348 -21.07 20.78 -14.34
C LYS A 348 -21.06 19.44 -15.08
N GLN A 349 -20.00 19.17 -15.86
CA GLN A 349 -19.83 17.87 -16.52
C GLN A 349 -19.66 16.73 -15.50
N LEU A 350 -18.88 16.93 -14.44
CA LEU A 350 -18.75 15.97 -13.35
C LEU A 350 -20.10 15.67 -12.68
N LEU A 351 -20.90 16.71 -12.40
CA LEU A 351 -22.25 16.52 -11.83
C LEU A 351 -23.17 15.74 -12.76
N GLN A 352 -23.11 15.99 -14.07
CA GLN A 352 -23.85 15.21 -15.05
C GLN A 352 -23.41 13.74 -15.05
N ILE A 353 -22.09 13.48 -15.00
CA ILE A 353 -21.55 12.12 -14.89
C ILE A 353 -22.05 11.42 -13.63
N PHE A 354 -22.08 12.11 -12.48
CA PHE A 354 -22.63 11.57 -11.25
C PHE A 354 -24.11 11.20 -11.41
N GLU A 355 -24.93 12.10 -11.95
CA GLU A 355 -26.36 11.84 -12.16
C GLU A 355 -26.60 10.65 -13.11
N GLU A 356 -25.87 10.60 -14.22
CA GLU A 356 -26.01 9.55 -15.24
C GLU A 356 -25.57 8.17 -14.72
N GLN A 357 -24.47 8.11 -13.95
CA GLN A 357 -23.93 6.84 -13.44
C GLN A 357 -24.60 6.37 -12.14
N GLN A 358 -25.24 7.27 -11.38
CA GLN A 358 -25.83 6.97 -10.07
C GLN A 358 -26.68 5.68 -10.04
N PRO A 359 -27.58 5.39 -11.00
CA PRO A 359 -28.39 4.18 -10.96
C PRO A 359 -27.57 2.88 -11.00
N GLU A 360 -26.46 2.86 -11.76
CA GLU A 360 -25.57 1.69 -11.82
C GLU A 360 -24.71 1.60 -10.55
N LEU A 361 -24.21 2.74 -10.05
CA LEU A 361 -23.31 2.81 -8.91
C LEU A 361 -23.93 2.28 -7.61
N LEU A 362 -25.25 2.39 -7.44
CA LEU A 362 -25.96 1.88 -6.26
C LEU A 362 -25.66 0.40 -5.96
N GLU A 363 -25.51 -0.42 -7.01
CA GLU A 363 -25.29 -1.86 -6.91
C GLU A 363 -23.92 -2.30 -7.48
N LYS A 364 -23.06 -1.34 -7.84
CA LYS A 364 -21.76 -1.63 -8.45
C LYS A 364 -20.78 -2.18 -7.42
N ALA A 365 -20.37 -3.44 -7.60
CA ALA A 365 -19.28 -4.01 -6.82
C ALA A 365 -17.93 -3.39 -7.21
N ILE A 366 -17.11 -3.07 -6.21
CA ILE A 366 -15.78 -2.48 -6.40
C ILE A 366 -14.74 -3.28 -5.62
N ARG A 367 -13.56 -3.42 -6.21
CA ARG A 367 -12.37 -4.00 -5.58
C ARG A 367 -11.13 -3.21 -6.02
N GLY A 368 -10.12 -3.16 -5.16
CA GLY A 368 -8.85 -2.47 -5.43
C GLY A 368 -8.79 -1.06 -4.86
N TYR A 369 -7.72 -0.32 -5.19
CA TYR A 369 -7.53 1.10 -4.87
C TYR A 369 -7.70 1.46 -3.37
N GLY A 370 -7.28 0.58 -2.45
CA GLY A 370 -7.47 0.83 -1.01
C GLY A 370 -8.90 0.62 -0.49
N PHE A 371 -9.89 0.40 -1.35
CA PHE A 371 -11.28 0.14 -0.94
C PHE A 371 -11.44 -1.27 -0.36
N ARG A 372 -12.21 -1.40 0.72
CA ARG A 372 -12.57 -2.69 1.36
C ARG A 372 -14.08 -2.87 1.55
N GLY A 373 -14.88 -1.93 1.06
CA GLY A 373 -16.34 -2.07 1.00
C GLY A 373 -16.76 -3.07 -0.08
N LYS A 374 -18.07 -3.30 -0.19
CA LYS A 374 -18.62 -4.26 -1.17
C LYS A 374 -19.15 -3.58 -2.42
N LEU A 375 -19.92 -2.50 -2.24
CA LEU A 375 -20.61 -1.75 -3.29
C LEU A 375 -20.21 -0.27 -3.23
N PHE A 376 -20.29 0.45 -4.35
CA PHE A 376 -20.10 1.90 -4.36
C PHE A 376 -21.26 2.61 -3.64
N GLY A 377 -22.50 2.36 -4.04
CA GLY A 377 -23.67 2.95 -3.38
C GLY A 377 -24.00 4.37 -3.86
N GLU A 378 -24.58 5.18 -2.98
CA GLU A 378 -25.12 6.50 -3.32
C GLU A 378 -24.04 7.58 -3.21
N ILE A 379 -23.88 8.42 -4.23
CA ILE A 379 -23.10 9.67 -4.15
C ILE A 379 -23.89 10.70 -3.36
N LEU A 380 -23.24 11.35 -2.38
CA LEU A 380 -23.79 12.48 -1.64
C LEU A 380 -22.87 13.69 -1.77
N TYR A 381 -23.45 14.88 -1.66
CA TYR A 381 -22.72 16.13 -1.78
C TYR A 381 -23.29 17.24 -0.90
N THR A 382 -22.49 18.26 -0.66
CA THR A 382 -22.88 19.48 0.06
C THR A 382 -22.20 20.72 -0.53
N GLY A 383 -22.65 21.90 -0.12
CA GLY A 383 -21.94 23.16 -0.35
C GLY A 383 -22.27 23.93 -1.64
N PHE A 384 -23.18 23.43 -2.48
CA PHE A 384 -23.60 24.12 -3.69
C PHE A 384 -25.07 23.92 -4.02
N GLN A 385 -25.62 24.80 -4.86
CA GLN A 385 -26.95 24.68 -5.44
C GLN A 385 -26.86 24.84 -6.96
N LEU A 386 -27.75 24.14 -7.69
CA LEU A 386 -27.96 24.35 -9.11
C LEU A 386 -29.22 25.20 -9.31
N ALA A 387 -29.04 26.49 -9.58
CA ALA A 387 -30.14 27.44 -9.80
C ALA A 387 -30.17 27.85 -11.27
N SER A 388 -31.19 27.40 -12.03
CA SER A 388 -31.33 27.71 -13.46
C SER A 388 -30.09 27.36 -14.32
N GLY A 389 -29.35 26.32 -13.94
CA GLY A 389 -28.11 25.91 -14.61
C GLY A 389 -26.84 26.64 -14.13
N GLU A 390 -26.95 27.58 -13.19
CA GLU A 390 -25.82 28.23 -12.53
C GLU A 390 -25.43 27.47 -11.26
N VAL A 391 -24.12 27.33 -11.00
CA VAL A 391 -23.58 26.75 -9.77
C VAL A 391 -23.44 27.87 -8.75
N VAL A 392 -24.14 27.76 -7.62
CA VAL A 392 -24.11 28.75 -6.54
C VAL A 392 -23.43 28.15 -5.31
N VAL A 393 -22.35 28.78 -4.84
CA VAL A 393 -21.59 28.40 -3.64
C VAL A 393 -21.58 29.58 -2.69
N ASP A 394 -21.93 29.37 -1.42
CA ASP A 394 -21.97 30.43 -0.38
C ASP A 394 -22.78 31.68 -0.80
N GLY A 395 -23.85 31.47 -1.57
CA GLY A 395 -24.72 32.54 -2.07
C GLY A 395 -24.18 33.30 -3.29
N LYS A 396 -22.99 32.94 -3.80
CA LYS A 396 -22.41 33.51 -5.02
C LYS A 396 -22.58 32.53 -6.19
N GLY A 397 -23.22 33.00 -7.27
CA GLY A 397 -23.24 32.29 -8.55
C GLY A 397 -21.89 32.37 -9.25
N LEU A 398 -21.48 31.26 -9.86
CA LEU A 398 -20.20 31.13 -10.55
C LEU A 398 -20.40 30.94 -12.06
N ALA A 399 -19.67 31.72 -12.86
CA ALA A 399 -19.63 31.60 -14.31
C ALA A 399 -18.81 30.38 -14.77
N ASP A 400 -19.05 29.89 -15.99
CA ASP A 400 -18.44 28.67 -16.51
C ASP A 400 -16.90 28.70 -16.58
N ASP A 401 -16.32 29.90 -16.76
CA ASP A 401 -14.88 30.14 -16.82
C ASP A 401 -14.24 30.46 -15.45
N GLU A 402 -15.06 30.63 -14.41
CA GLU A 402 -14.58 30.68 -13.03
C GLU A 402 -14.18 29.28 -12.53
N PHE A 403 -13.55 29.24 -11.36
CA PHE A 403 -13.09 28.00 -10.74
C PHE A 403 -13.85 27.71 -9.46
N ILE A 404 -14.06 26.43 -9.21
CA ILE A 404 -14.64 25.87 -8.00
C ILE A 404 -13.67 24.85 -7.40
N THR A 405 -13.58 24.83 -6.07
CA THR A 405 -12.81 23.82 -5.35
C THR A 405 -13.77 22.95 -4.57
N PHE A 406 -13.56 21.64 -4.64
CA PHE A 406 -14.31 20.66 -3.87
C PHE A 406 -13.36 19.65 -3.23
N VAL A 407 -13.86 18.93 -2.23
CA VAL A 407 -13.13 17.86 -1.55
C VAL A 407 -13.90 16.55 -1.69
N CYS A 408 -13.19 15.47 -2.01
CA CYS A 408 -13.75 14.11 -2.08
C CYS A 408 -12.79 13.11 -1.44
N PRO A 409 -13.22 11.88 -1.12
CA PRO A 409 -12.29 10.78 -0.91
C PRO A 409 -11.32 10.64 -2.09
N ASP A 410 -10.04 10.42 -1.82
CA ASP A 410 -9.02 10.19 -2.85
C ASP A 410 -9.37 9.02 -3.78
N HIS A 411 -10.03 7.99 -3.25
CA HIS A 411 -10.52 6.86 -4.03
C HIS A 411 -11.41 7.28 -5.20
N MET A 412 -12.21 8.36 -5.08
CA MET A 412 -13.04 8.85 -6.20
C MET A 412 -12.21 9.31 -7.40
N ARG A 413 -10.97 9.75 -7.16
CA ARG A 413 -10.03 10.15 -8.20
C ARG A 413 -9.51 8.96 -9.00
N PHE A 414 -9.25 7.84 -8.31
CA PHE A 414 -8.58 6.67 -8.89
C PHE A 414 -9.54 5.64 -9.50
N VAL A 415 -10.82 5.65 -9.12
CA VAL A 415 -11.80 4.74 -9.72
C VAL A 415 -12.08 5.08 -11.18
N PRO A 416 -12.34 4.07 -12.03
CA PRO A 416 -12.58 4.27 -13.47
C PRO A 416 -13.92 4.97 -13.78
N PHE A 417 -14.75 5.24 -12.78
CA PHE A 417 -16.06 5.85 -12.93
C PHE A 417 -15.97 7.35 -13.20
N PHE A 418 -14.95 8.02 -12.63
CA PHE A 418 -14.82 9.49 -12.67
C PHE A 418 -13.44 9.93 -13.16
N PRO A 419 -12.97 9.46 -14.34
CA PRO A 419 -11.65 9.82 -14.86
C PRO A 419 -11.50 11.34 -15.06
N ILE A 420 -12.63 12.07 -15.21
CA ILE A 420 -12.64 13.53 -15.30
C ILE A 420 -11.98 14.21 -14.09
N ILE A 421 -12.04 13.62 -12.88
CA ILE A 421 -11.37 14.15 -11.68
C ILE A 421 -9.86 14.23 -11.92
N GLU A 422 -9.29 13.18 -12.50
CA GLU A 422 -7.89 13.14 -12.90
C GLU A 422 -7.60 14.06 -14.09
N GLU A 423 -8.40 13.97 -15.15
CA GLU A 423 -8.13 14.63 -16.43
C GLU A 423 -8.28 16.17 -16.39
N LYS A 424 -9.13 16.69 -15.50
CA LYS A 424 -9.50 18.11 -15.44
C LYS A 424 -9.14 18.79 -14.13
N GLY A 425 -8.91 18.02 -13.08
CA GLY A 425 -8.62 18.54 -11.76
C GLY A 425 -7.18 18.99 -11.59
N ASP A 426 -7.01 20.13 -10.93
CA ASP A 426 -5.79 20.39 -10.17
C ASP A 426 -5.97 19.73 -8.79
N ASN A 427 -5.37 18.56 -8.62
CA ASN A 427 -5.62 17.61 -7.53
C ASN A 427 -4.51 17.62 -6.47
N GLU A 428 -4.91 17.53 -5.21
CA GLU A 428 -4.01 17.45 -4.06
C GLU A 428 -4.58 16.47 -3.03
N ILE A 429 -3.86 15.38 -2.76
CA ILE A 429 -4.20 14.48 -1.65
C ILE A 429 -3.73 15.09 -0.33
N ILE A 430 -4.60 15.09 0.66
CA ILE A 430 -4.37 15.70 1.97
C ILE A 430 -3.93 14.62 2.96
N TYR A 431 -2.66 14.69 3.37
CA TYR A 431 -2.07 13.90 4.45
C TYR A 431 -2.01 14.70 5.77
N PRO A 432 -1.83 14.05 6.93
CA PRO A 432 -1.70 12.59 7.13
C PRO A 432 -3.02 11.91 7.52
N ASP A 433 -4.09 12.68 7.71
CA ASP A 433 -5.32 12.12 8.28
C ASP A 433 -6.10 11.27 7.26
N LEU A 434 -6.42 10.05 7.67
CA LEU A 434 -7.39 9.20 7.00
C LEU A 434 -8.82 9.66 7.27
N LEU A 435 -9.76 9.31 6.38
CA LEU A 435 -11.18 9.70 6.51
C LEU A 435 -11.76 9.33 7.89
N ARG A 436 -11.39 8.15 8.43
CA ARG A 436 -11.83 7.73 9.76
C ARG A 436 -11.34 8.66 10.88
N THR A 437 -10.10 9.13 10.79
CA THR A 437 -9.50 10.10 11.72
C THR A 437 -10.20 11.46 11.63
N ILE A 438 -10.62 11.85 10.42
CA ILE A 438 -11.32 13.12 10.19
C ILE A 438 -12.73 13.07 10.79
N ILE A 439 -13.45 11.95 10.64
CA ILE A 439 -14.76 11.73 11.26
C ILE A 439 -14.67 11.64 12.78
N GLU A 440 -13.63 10.99 13.30
CA GLU A 440 -13.34 10.95 14.74
C GLU A 440 -13.22 12.38 15.32
N LYS A 441 -12.38 13.22 14.69
CA LYS A 441 -12.20 14.63 15.09
C LYS A 441 -13.52 15.39 15.07
N GLU A 442 -14.37 15.13 14.07
CA GLU A 442 -15.67 15.76 13.96
C GLU A 442 -16.65 15.36 15.07
N LEU A 443 -16.73 14.07 15.40
CA LEU A 443 -17.57 13.59 16.49
C LEU A 443 -17.14 14.18 17.83
N VAL A 444 -15.83 14.21 18.10
CA VAL A 444 -15.28 14.84 19.31
C VAL A 444 -15.58 16.34 19.36
N PHE A 445 -15.50 17.04 18.22
CA PHE A 445 -15.84 18.45 18.12
C PHE A 445 -17.32 18.72 18.42
N LYS A 446 -18.23 17.92 17.85
CA LYS A 446 -19.67 18.05 18.09
C LYS A 446 -20.04 17.79 19.54
N GLU A 447 -19.43 16.77 20.16
CA GLU A 447 -19.67 16.48 21.58
C GLU A 447 -19.27 17.66 22.47
N ARG A 448 -18.09 18.26 22.25
CA ARG A 448 -17.66 19.45 23.01
C ARG A 448 -18.64 20.61 22.89
N LYS A 449 -19.16 20.87 21.69
CA LYS A 449 -20.15 21.93 21.46
C LYS A 449 -21.52 21.69 22.10
N ASN A 450 -21.89 20.45 22.38
CA ASN A 450 -23.15 20.16 23.07
C ASN A 450 -23.06 20.41 24.58
N HIS A 451 -21.84 20.49 25.13
CA HIS A 451 -21.58 20.77 26.55
C HIS A 451 -21.21 22.24 26.85
N ASP A 452 -20.99 23.05 25.82
CA ASP A 452 -20.79 24.51 25.88
C ASP A 452 -22.09 25.27 25.58
#